data_AF-A0A535F3K1-F1
#
_entry.id   AF-A0A535F3K1-F1
#
_cell.length_a   1.000
_cell.length_b   1.000
_cell.length_c   1.000
_cell.angle_alpha   90.00
_cell.angle_beta   90.00
_cell.angle_gamma   90.00
#
_symmetry.space_group_name_H-M   'P 1'
#
loop_
_entity.id
_entity.type
_entity.pdbx_description
1 polymer ?
#
loop_
_entity_poly.entity_id
_entity_poly.type
_entity_poly.pdbx_seq_one_letter_code
_entity_poly.pdbx_strand_id
1 'polypeptide(L)'
;MIEMSLPGGLERRREDYKLITGLGHYVDDLKLPAGRPPVLHMVVVRSPYAHAEIQSIEVDAARALPGVVAVFTGAELVSGMRTMDSVPIPGLKKPERRPLAEGRVRYVGDPVAVVLAENPYVAMDARDLVEVDYAPLPAMTDPEMASAPEVPLLYEEFGSNVAFLTQAGGGDISAAFERADRTLRLRVVNQRVAPSTMEPRACMFDYDPASGELSAWVSSQAIYRVRDTLASFLDLDRSRIHVHNAEVGGGFGVKTGFLGEEIVAAALAVRYERPVKWIEGRNEDLQAQTHGRGQINY
;
A
#
# COMPACT_ATOMS: atom_id res chain seq x y z
N MET A 1 -39.07 -2.71 32.97
CA MET A 1 -37.92 -1.79 32.88
C MET A 1 -36.73 -2.63 32.46
N ILE A 2 -36.15 -2.38 31.28
CA ILE A 2 -34.91 -3.05 30.88
C ILE A 2 -33.78 -2.26 31.52
N GLU A 3 -33.20 -2.82 32.56
CA GLU A 3 -32.06 -2.23 33.25
C GLU A 3 -30.81 -2.50 32.39
N MET A 4 -30.54 -1.60 31.44
CA MET A 4 -29.26 -1.59 30.73
C MET A 4 -28.20 -0.99 31.66
N SER A 5 -27.63 -1.80 32.54
CA SER A 5 -26.27 -1.53 32.99
C SER A 5 -25.31 -2.13 31.95
N LEU A 6 -24.60 -1.29 31.22
CA LEU A 6 -23.26 -1.64 30.76
C LEU A 6 -22.32 -0.87 31.67
N PRO A 7 -21.99 -1.41 32.86
CA PRO A 7 -21.03 -0.79 33.73
C PRO A 7 -19.64 -1.03 33.15
N GLY A 8 -18.76 -0.03 33.22
CA GLY A 8 -17.34 -0.26 32.98
C GLY A 8 -16.83 -1.44 33.82
N GLY A 9 -16.13 -2.38 33.19
CA GLY A 9 -15.66 -3.61 33.83
C GLY A 9 -14.60 -4.35 33.00
N LEU A 10 -13.88 -5.28 33.64
CA LEU A 10 -12.87 -6.17 33.05
C LEU A 10 -13.51 -7.36 32.32
N GLU A 11 -14.50 -7.09 31.45
CA GLU A 11 -15.13 -8.15 30.68
C GLU A 11 -14.11 -8.81 29.74
N ARG A 12 -14.20 -10.13 29.60
CA ARG A 12 -13.39 -10.88 28.64
C ARG A 12 -13.85 -10.53 27.23
N ARG A 13 -12.90 -10.46 26.30
CA ARG A 13 -13.25 -10.13 24.91
C ARG A 13 -13.99 -11.30 24.29
N ARG A 14 -15.00 -11.00 23.47
CA ARG A 14 -15.85 -12.03 22.84
C ARG A 14 -15.09 -12.81 21.77
N GLU A 15 -14.13 -12.16 21.13
CA GLU A 15 -13.27 -12.71 20.09
C GLU A 15 -12.16 -13.64 20.64
N ASP A 16 -11.81 -13.56 21.93
CA ASP A 16 -10.64 -14.23 22.51
C ASP A 16 -10.64 -15.73 22.23
N TYR A 17 -11.78 -16.41 22.44
CA TYR A 17 -11.85 -17.87 22.27
C TYR A 17 -11.34 -18.31 20.90
N LYS A 18 -11.77 -17.64 19.82
CA LYS A 18 -11.35 -18.01 18.47
C LYS A 18 -9.86 -17.73 18.25
N LEU A 19 -9.37 -16.58 18.72
CA LEU A 19 -8.00 -16.13 18.51
C LEU A 19 -6.97 -16.97 19.28
N ILE A 20 -7.29 -17.44 20.49
CA ILE A 20 -6.36 -18.23 21.32
C ILE A 20 -6.41 -19.74 21.04
N THR A 21 -7.37 -20.21 20.21
CA THR A 21 -7.53 -21.62 19.85
C THR A 21 -7.17 -21.91 18.39
N GLY A 22 -6.69 -20.92 17.64
CA GLY A 22 -6.35 -21.08 16.23
C GLY A 22 -7.59 -21.18 15.31
N LEU A 23 -8.74 -20.68 15.76
CA LEU A 23 -10.00 -20.64 15.00
C LEU A 23 -10.28 -19.24 14.41
N GLY A 24 -9.34 -18.30 14.53
CA GLY A 24 -9.38 -17.03 13.82
C GLY A 24 -9.09 -17.25 12.34
N HIS A 25 -9.69 -16.42 11.47
CA HIS A 25 -9.49 -16.50 10.02
C HIS A 25 -8.91 -15.17 9.51
N TYR A 26 -7.59 -15.11 9.35
CA TYR A 26 -6.90 -14.05 8.65
C TYR A 26 -6.98 -14.29 7.13
N VAL A 27 -6.64 -13.30 6.32
CA VAL A 27 -6.82 -13.40 4.86
C VAL A 27 -6.06 -14.59 4.26
N ASP A 28 -4.87 -14.90 4.77
CA ASP A 28 -4.07 -16.01 4.23
C ASP A 28 -4.68 -17.38 4.58
N ASP A 29 -5.40 -17.48 5.69
CA ASP A 29 -6.08 -18.72 6.13
C ASP A 29 -7.29 -19.07 5.25
N LEU A 30 -7.80 -18.09 4.49
CA LEU A 30 -9.01 -18.25 3.71
C LEU A 30 -8.81 -19.25 2.58
N LYS A 31 -9.74 -20.20 2.55
CA LYS A 31 -9.96 -21.15 1.47
C LYS A 31 -11.24 -20.75 0.74
N LEU A 32 -11.23 -20.88 -0.57
CA LEU A 32 -12.42 -20.58 -1.36
C LEU A 32 -13.51 -21.64 -1.19
N PRO A 33 -14.78 -21.25 -1.39
CA PRO A 33 -15.88 -22.20 -1.48
C PRO A 33 -15.65 -23.27 -2.55
N ALA A 34 -16.24 -24.45 -2.35
CA ALA A 34 -16.23 -25.50 -3.37
C ALA A 34 -16.85 -25.01 -4.68
N GLY A 35 -16.24 -25.38 -5.81
CA GLY A 35 -16.71 -25.01 -7.16
C GLY A 35 -16.06 -23.74 -7.74
N ARG A 36 -15.23 -23.01 -6.97
CA ARG A 36 -14.40 -21.93 -7.52
C ARG A 36 -13.11 -22.48 -8.15
N PRO A 37 -12.55 -21.81 -9.18
CA PRO A 37 -11.24 -22.16 -9.72
C PRO A 37 -10.12 -22.09 -8.67
N PRO A 38 -8.99 -22.80 -8.87
CA PRO A 38 -7.83 -22.67 -8.00
C PRO A 38 -7.32 -21.23 -7.93
N VAL A 39 -6.99 -20.79 -6.72
CA VAL A 39 -6.42 -19.48 -6.41
C VAL A 39 -5.12 -19.28 -7.20
N LEU A 40 -4.96 -18.10 -7.77
CA LEU A 40 -3.70 -17.62 -8.29
C LEU A 40 -2.97 -16.79 -7.24
N HIS A 41 -1.66 -16.96 -7.17
CA HIS A 41 -0.79 -16.29 -6.23
C HIS A 41 -0.03 -15.19 -6.96
N MET A 42 -0.25 -13.96 -6.51
CA MET A 42 0.48 -12.81 -7.01
C MET A 42 1.69 -12.54 -6.12
N VAL A 43 2.83 -12.21 -6.72
CA VAL A 43 3.98 -11.61 -6.02
C VAL A 43 4.46 -10.39 -6.80
N VAL A 44 5.21 -9.53 -6.12
CA VAL A 44 5.61 -8.21 -6.64
C VAL A 44 7.12 -8.16 -6.80
N VAL A 45 7.58 -7.67 -7.95
CA VAL A 45 8.98 -7.33 -8.21
C VAL A 45 9.18 -5.87 -7.81
N ARG A 46 10.18 -5.59 -6.97
CA ARG A 46 10.37 -4.29 -6.35
C ARG A 46 11.76 -3.72 -6.64
N SER A 47 11.82 -2.40 -6.74
CA SER A 47 13.07 -1.66 -6.90
C SER A 47 14.00 -1.85 -5.70
N PRO A 48 15.29 -2.18 -5.92
CA PRO A 48 16.32 -2.08 -4.90
C PRO A 48 16.87 -0.64 -4.75
N TYR A 49 16.50 0.28 -5.65
CA TYR A 49 17.03 1.65 -5.69
C TYR A 49 16.06 2.66 -5.09
N ALA A 50 16.62 3.64 -4.36
CA ALA A 50 15.86 4.76 -3.81
C ALA A 50 15.40 5.76 -4.89
N HIS A 51 16.13 5.88 -5.99
CA HIS A 51 15.79 6.71 -7.14
C HIS A 51 16.54 6.18 -8.37
N ALA A 52 15.83 5.83 -9.43
CA ALA A 52 16.44 5.37 -10.68
C ALA A 52 15.46 5.46 -11.85
N GLU A 53 15.97 5.64 -13.07
CA GLU A 53 15.20 5.34 -14.28
C GLU A 53 15.17 3.83 -14.52
N ILE A 54 14.04 3.32 -15.00
CA ILE A 54 13.86 1.96 -15.49
C ILE A 54 14.21 1.97 -16.97
N GLN A 55 15.31 1.31 -17.34
CA GLN A 55 15.76 1.24 -18.74
C GLN A 55 15.05 0.13 -19.50
N SER A 56 14.93 -1.05 -18.90
CA SER A 56 14.15 -2.18 -19.41
C SER A 56 13.72 -3.11 -18.28
N ILE A 57 12.71 -3.94 -18.56
CA ILE A 57 12.28 -5.03 -17.68
C ILE A 57 12.10 -6.28 -18.55
N GLU A 58 12.95 -7.28 -18.35
CA GLU A 58 12.93 -8.55 -19.07
C GLU A 58 12.15 -9.59 -18.25
N VAL A 59 11.12 -10.16 -18.86
CA VAL A 59 10.15 -11.04 -18.19
C VAL A 59 10.01 -12.41 -18.84
N ASP A 60 10.70 -12.67 -19.94
CA ASP A 60 10.50 -13.88 -20.74
C ASP A 60 10.90 -15.15 -20.00
N ALA A 61 12.00 -15.11 -19.24
CA ALA A 61 12.41 -16.24 -18.40
C ALA A 61 11.37 -16.56 -17.32
N ALA A 62 10.83 -15.54 -16.66
CA ALA A 62 9.76 -15.68 -15.68
C ALA A 62 8.46 -16.23 -16.31
N ARG A 63 8.06 -15.72 -17.49
CA ARG A 63 6.88 -16.18 -18.23
C ARG A 63 6.99 -17.63 -18.69
N ALA A 64 8.20 -18.09 -19.00
CA ALA A 64 8.45 -19.46 -19.45
C ALA A 64 8.46 -20.49 -18.31
N LEU A 65 8.51 -20.08 -17.04
CA LEU A 65 8.55 -20.99 -15.91
C LEU A 65 7.22 -21.76 -15.77
N PRO A 66 7.23 -23.11 -15.72
CA PRO A 66 6.00 -23.90 -15.56
C PRO A 66 5.21 -23.51 -14.31
N GLY A 67 3.90 -23.29 -14.47
CA GLY A 67 2.99 -22.86 -13.40
C GLY A 67 2.85 -21.35 -13.27
N VAL A 68 3.63 -20.55 -14.02
CA VAL A 68 3.37 -19.13 -14.18
C VAL A 68 2.21 -18.93 -15.16
N VAL A 69 1.24 -18.12 -14.74
CA VAL A 69 0.07 -17.75 -15.55
C VAL A 69 0.34 -16.47 -16.33
N ALA A 70 0.99 -15.48 -15.70
CA ALA A 70 1.37 -14.24 -16.34
C ALA A 70 2.43 -13.47 -15.56
N VAL A 71 3.13 -12.60 -16.29
CA VAL A 71 4.02 -11.59 -15.74
C VAL A 71 3.71 -10.27 -16.44
N PHE A 72 3.53 -9.20 -15.66
CA PHE A 72 3.24 -7.87 -16.18
C PHE A 72 4.19 -6.84 -15.60
N THR A 73 4.77 -6.02 -16.47
CA THR A 73 5.45 -4.79 -16.08
C THR A 73 4.46 -3.68 -15.75
N GLY A 74 4.91 -2.61 -15.10
CA GLY A 74 4.09 -1.42 -14.89
C GLY A 74 3.52 -0.86 -16.21
N ALA A 75 4.36 -0.76 -17.24
CA ALA A 75 3.94 -0.24 -18.55
C ALA A 75 2.87 -1.10 -19.24
N GLU A 76 2.88 -2.42 -19.04
CA GLU A 76 1.89 -3.33 -19.63
C GLU A 76 0.55 -3.31 -18.89
N LEU A 77 0.56 -3.05 -17.59
CA LEU A 77 -0.61 -3.26 -16.73
C LEU A 77 -1.29 -1.97 -16.30
N VAL A 78 -0.53 -0.92 -15.99
CA VAL A 78 -1.06 0.23 -15.24
C VAL A 78 -0.98 1.56 -15.98
N SER A 79 -0.36 1.62 -17.16
CA SER A 79 -0.31 2.86 -17.98
C SER A 79 -1.68 3.47 -18.24
N GLY A 80 -2.68 2.61 -18.47
CA GLY A 80 -4.07 3.00 -18.71
C GLY A 80 -4.95 3.09 -17.47
N MET A 81 -4.44 2.74 -16.28
CA MET A 81 -5.22 2.78 -15.04
C MET A 81 -5.40 4.22 -14.54
N ARG A 82 -6.23 4.43 -13.52
CA ARG A 82 -6.31 5.73 -12.84
C ARG A 82 -5.04 6.00 -12.02
N THR A 83 -4.73 7.28 -11.77
CA THR A 83 -3.73 7.65 -10.77
C THR A 83 -4.28 7.35 -9.37
N MET A 84 -3.43 6.88 -8.46
CA MET A 84 -3.80 6.73 -7.05
C MET A 84 -4.06 8.08 -6.41
N ASP A 85 -5.10 8.11 -5.58
CA ASP A 85 -5.46 9.29 -4.83
C ASP A 85 -4.39 9.66 -3.80
N SER A 86 -4.23 10.96 -3.61
CA SER A 86 -3.43 11.54 -2.53
C SER A 86 -4.36 12.11 -1.46
N VAL A 87 -3.86 12.21 -0.22
CA VAL A 87 -4.58 12.87 0.87
C VAL A 87 -4.98 14.29 0.44
N PRO A 88 -6.24 14.72 0.67
CA PRO A 88 -6.73 16.02 0.20
C PRO A 88 -6.19 17.18 1.06
N ILE A 89 -4.89 17.45 0.96
CA ILE A 89 -4.22 18.57 1.64
C ILE A 89 -4.24 19.79 0.72
N PRO A 90 -4.74 20.96 1.18
CA PRO A 90 -4.67 22.19 0.39
C PRO A 90 -3.24 22.53 -0.04
N GLY A 91 -3.05 22.87 -1.31
CA GLY A 91 -1.74 23.22 -1.86
C GLY A 91 -0.78 22.03 -2.05
N LEU A 92 -1.21 20.79 -1.81
CA LEU A 92 -0.41 19.60 -2.10
C LEU A 92 -0.15 19.45 -3.60
N LYS A 93 1.13 19.46 -3.98
CA LYS A 93 1.59 19.01 -5.29
C LYS A 93 1.37 17.50 -5.39
N LYS A 94 0.53 17.08 -6.33
CA LYS A 94 0.10 15.68 -6.48
C LYS A 94 0.79 15.06 -7.69
N PRO A 95 1.81 14.20 -7.51
CA PRO A 95 2.38 13.48 -8.63
C PRO A 95 1.40 12.47 -9.19
N GLU A 96 1.51 12.18 -10.48
CA GLU A 96 0.85 11.03 -11.05
C GLU A 96 1.52 9.76 -10.54
N ARG A 97 0.83 9.04 -9.63
CA ARG A 97 1.31 7.78 -9.08
C ARG A 97 0.40 6.63 -9.51
N ARG A 98 0.92 5.72 -10.33
CA ARG A 98 0.21 4.50 -10.74
C ARG A 98 0.51 3.33 -9.80
N PRO A 99 -0.34 2.29 -9.75
CA PRO A 99 -0.14 1.15 -8.85
C PRO A 99 1.22 0.45 -8.94
N LEU A 100 1.83 0.48 -10.13
CA LEU A 100 3.21 0.07 -10.41
C LEU A 100 3.97 1.25 -11.02
N ALA A 101 5.26 1.32 -10.78
CA ALA A 101 6.14 2.32 -11.35
C ALA A 101 6.29 2.13 -12.87
N GLU A 102 6.28 3.25 -13.58
CA GLU A 102 6.53 3.35 -15.02
C GLU A 102 7.64 4.36 -15.24
N GLY A 103 8.64 3.99 -16.03
CA GLY A 103 9.78 4.85 -16.39
C GLY A 103 10.76 5.13 -15.26
N ARG A 104 10.30 5.38 -14.03
CA ARG A 104 11.13 5.81 -12.90
C ARG A 104 10.65 5.24 -11.57
N VAL A 105 11.58 4.75 -10.76
CA VAL A 105 11.36 4.33 -9.37
C VAL A 105 11.83 5.40 -8.41
N ARG A 106 11.10 5.58 -7.30
CA ARG A 106 11.23 6.75 -6.41
C ARG A 106 11.46 6.40 -4.94
N TYR A 107 11.56 5.12 -4.62
CA TYR A 107 11.95 4.62 -3.30
C TYR A 107 12.38 3.14 -3.38
N VAL A 108 13.15 2.69 -2.38
CA VAL A 108 13.46 1.26 -2.23
C VAL A 108 12.17 0.52 -1.88
N GLY A 109 11.77 -0.45 -2.69
CA GLY A 109 10.50 -1.16 -2.57
C GLY A 109 9.42 -0.73 -3.57
N ASP A 110 9.69 0.26 -4.43
CA ASP A 110 8.76 0.73 -5.46
C ASP A 110 8.42 -0.41 -6.44
N PRO A 111 7.15 -0.80 -6.57
CA PRO A 111 6.78 -1.99 -7.33
C PRO A 111 6.87 -1.74 -8.83
N VAL A 112 7.59 -2.58 -9.58
CA VAL A 112 7.85 -2.38 -11.03
C VAL A 112 7.18 -3.42 -11.91
N ALA A 113 6.92 -4.61 -11.38
CA ALA A 113 6.25 -5.70 -12.08
C ALA A 113 5.53 -6.62 -11.09
N VAL A 114 4.62 -7.44 -11.61
CA VAL A 114 3.93 -8.49 -10.86
C VAL A 114 4.01 -9.81 -11.59
N VAL A 115 4.10 -10.90 -10.82
CA VAL A 115 4.04 -12.27 -11.30
C VAL A 115 2.79 -12.92 -10.73
N LEU A 116 2.06 -13.65 -11.57
CA LEU A 116 0.88 -14.42 -11.21
C LEU A 116 1.13 -15.90 -11.53
N ALA A 117 1.03 -16.77 -10.54
CA ALA A 117 1.27 -18.21 -10.71
C ALA A 117 0.24 -19.06 -9.98
N GLU A 118 0.19 -20.35 -10.31
CA GLU A 118 -0.74 -21.32 -9.69
C GLU A 118 -0.34 -21.73 -8.27
N ASN A 119 0.87 -21.38 -7.85
CA ASN A 119 1.47 -21.77 -6.58
C ASN A 119 2.33 -20.61 -6.04
N PRO A 120 2.30 -20.31 -4.73
CA PRO A 120 3.07 -19.21 -4.16
C PRO A 120 4.59 -19.38 -4.29
N TYR A 121 5.11 -20.61 -4.22
CA TYR A 121 6.54 -20.91 -4.38
C TYR A 121 6.99 -20.65 -5.81
N VAL A 122 6.22 -21.11 -6.80
CA VAL A 122 6.49 -20.84 -8.23
C VAL A 122 6.42 -19.35 -8.53
N ALA A 123 5.48 -18.63 -7.91
CA ALA A 123 5.40 -17.17 -8.05
C ALA A 123 6.70 -16.50 -7.56
N MET A 124 7.23 -16.92 -6.40
CA MET A 124 8.49 -16.41 -5.86
C MET A 124 9.70 -16.77 -6.75
N ASP A 125 9.79 -18.00 -7.23
CA ASP A 125 10.87 -18.41 -8.13
C ASP A 125 10.84 -17.60 -9.44
N ALA A 126 9.65 -17.38 -10.02
CA ALA A 126 9.49 -16.58 -11.22
C ALA A 126 9.76 -15.09 -10.99
N ARG A 127 9.47 -14.55 -9.80
CA ARG A 127 9.86 -13.17 -9.44
C ARG A 127 11.36 -12.98 -9.56
N ASP A 128 12.14 -13.96 -9.12
CA ASP A 128 13.61 -13.90 -9.14
C ASP A 128 14.20 -14.07 -10.55
N LEU A 129 13.39 -14.46 -11.54
CA LEU A 129 13.74 -14.51 -12.96
C LEU A 129 13.38 -13.22 -13.72
N VAL A 130 12.75 -12.24 -13.06
CA VAL A 130 12.50 -10.93 -13.69
C VAL A 130 13.75 -10.08 -13.54
N GLU A 131 14.35 -9.71 -14.67
CA GLU A 131 15.52 -8.85 -14.71
C GLU A 131 15.10 -7.40 -15.00
N VAL A 132 15.59 -6.46 -14.21
CA VAL A 132 15.27 -5.03 -14.38
C VAL A 132 16.57 -4.26 -14.51
N ASP A 133 16.72 -3.55 -15.62
CA ASP A 133 17.84 -2.66 -15.85
C ASP A 133 17.51 -1.25 -15.34
N TYR A 134 18.39 -0.69 -14.52
CA TYR A 134 18.19 0.58 -13.85
C TYR A 134 19.36 1.52 -14.13
N ALA A 135 19.06 2.80 -14.34
CA ALA A 135 20.03 3.89 -14.27
C ALA A 135 19.83 4.65 -12.95
N PRO A 136 20.66 4.41 -11.90
CA PRO A 136 20.49 5.07 -10.61
C PRO A 136 20.63 6.59 -10.70
N LEU A 137 19.79 7.28 -9.95
CA LEU A 137 19.76 8.74 -9.82
C LEU A 137 20.11 9.14 -8.38
N PRO A 138 20.60 10.37 -8.15
CA PRO A 138 20.78 10.87 -6.80
C PRO A 138 19.46 10.87 -6.02
N ALA A 139 19.48 10.29 -4.81
CA ALA A 139 18.33 10.26 -3.91
C ALA A 139 18.55 11.20 -2.72
N MET A 140 17.48 11.87 -2.28
CA MET A 140 17.50 12.74 -1.10
C MET A 140 16.80 12.06 0.06
N THR A 141 17.55 11.73 1.11
CA THR A 141 17.02 11.06 2.31
C THR A 141 16.85 11.97 3.51
N ASP A 142 17.48 13.15 3.49
CA ASP A 142 17.35 14.17 4.54
C ASP A 142 16.33 15.23 4.10
N PRO A 143 15.25 15.47 4.87
CA PRO A 143 14.19 16.40 4.46
C PRO A 143 14.62 17.87 4.46
N GLU A 144 15.62 18.27 5.26
CA GLU A 144 16.12 19.65 5.26
C GLU A 144 16.93 19.91 4.00
N MET A 145 17.83 18.99 3.67
CA MET A 145 18.60 19.03 2.42
C MET A 145 17.68 18.94 1.21
N ALA A 146 16.66 18.08 1.23
CA ALA A 146 15.71 17.96 0.13
C ALA A 146 14.95 19.27 -0.14
N SER A 147 14.73 20.10 0.89
CA SER A 147 14.02 21.38 0.76
C SER A 147 14.87 22.55 0.27
N ALA A 148 16.19 22.38 0.18
CA ALA A 148 17.12 23.41 -0.28
C ALA A 148 16.94 23.72 -1.79
N PRO A 149 17.32 24.93 -2.25
CA PRO A 149 17.37 25.23 -3.68
C PRO A 149 18.43 24.39 -4.40
N GLU A 150 18.26 24.18 -5.71
CA GLU A 150 19.26 23.56 -6.61
C GLU A 150 19.69 22.12 -6.23
N VAL A 151 18.77 21.35 -5.64
CA VAL A 151 18.98 19.93 -5.34
C VAL A 151 18.31 19.02 -6.38
N PRO A 152 18.79 17.77 -6.58
CA PRO A 152 18.06 16.73 -7.28
C PRO A 152 16.57 16.68 -6.90
N LEU A 153 15.71 16.79 -7.92
CA LEU A 153 14.26 16.77 -7.75
C LEU A 153 13.73 15.35 -7.94
N LEU A 154 12.84 14.92 -7.06
CA LEU A 154 12.14 13.64 -7.22
C LEU A 154 11.09 13.70 -8.34
N TYR A 155 10.48 14.88 -8.51
CA TYR A 155 9.50 15.22 -9.54
C TYR A 155 9.89 16.57 -10.14
N GLU A 156 10.44 16.54 -11.36
CA GLU A 156 10.99 17.72 -12.05
C GLU A 156 9.88 18.74 -12.36
N GLU A 157 8.68 18.27 -12.66
CA GLU A 157 7.51 19.09 -12.98
C GLU A 157 7.08 20.03 -11.84
N PHE A 158 7.54 19.78 -10.61
CA PHE A 158 7.21 20.59 -9.43
C PHE A 158 8.25 21.66 -9.09
N GLY A 159 9.43 21.62 -9.71
CA GLY A 159 10.52 22.58 -9.51
C GLY A 159 11.11 22.64 -8.09
N SER A 160 10.64 21.80 -7.16
CA SER A 160 11.07 21.76 -5.75
C SER A 160 10.53 20.49 -5.09
N ASN A 161 11.29 19.92 -4.14
CA ASN A 161 10.84 18.79 -3.32
C ASN A 161 9.88 19.18 -2.17
N VAL A 162 9.52 20.46 -2.03
CA VAL A 162 8.47 20.89 -1.09
C VAL A 162 7.11 20.50 -1.65
N ALA A 163 6.48 19.50 -1.04
CA ALA A 163 5.19 18.96 -1.47
C ALA A 163 4.02 19.90 -1.16
N PHE A 164 4.04 20.56 0.00
CA PHE A 164 3.08 21.61 0.40
C PHE A 164 3.67 22.47 1.51
N LEU A 165 3.10 23.66 1.69
CA LEU A 165 3.40 24.55 2.81
C LEU A 165 2.07 25.00 3.44
N THR A 166 1.94 24.80 4.75
CA THR A 166 0.82 25.31 5.53
C THR A 166 1.36 26.24 6.60
N GLN A 167 0.75 27.41 6.73
CA GLN A 167 1.03 28.35 7.81
C GLN A 167 -0.22 28.46 8.68
N ALA A 168 -0.04 28.26 9.99
CA ALA A 168 -1.07 28.47 10.99
C ALA A 168 -0.50 29.38 12.09
N GLY A 169 -1.35 30.23 12.66
CA GLY A 169 -0.97 31.16 13.71
C GLY A 169 -2.18 31.63 14.51
N GLY A 170 -1.92 32.37 15.58
CA GLY A 170 -2.97 32.96 16.41
C GLY A 170 -2.39 33.99 17.36
N GLY A 171 -3.11 35.10 17.55
CA GLY A 171 -2.67 36.22 18.38
C GLY A 171 -1.42 36.92 17.84
N ASP A 172 -0.79 37.72 18.70
CA ASP A 172 0.48 38.39 18.42
C ASP A 172 1.64 37.58 19.02
N ILE A 173 2.20 36.67 18.21
CA ILE A 173 3.29 35.78 18.61
C ILE A 173 4.55 36.60 18.94
N SER A 174 4.87 37.62 18.14
CA SER A 174 6.04 38.46 18.36
C SER A 174 5.97 39.17 19.71
N ALA A 175 4.84 39.82 20.03
CA ALA A 175 4.64 40.46 21.33
C ALA A 175 4.60 39.46 22.50
N ALA A 176 4.20 38.21 22.28
CA ALA A 176 4.28 37.16 23.30
C ALA A 176 5.74 36.79 23.61
N PHE A 177 6.59 36.65 22.58
CA PHE A 177 8.02 36.39 22.76
C PHE A 177 8.76 37.58 23.39
N GLU A 178 8.45 38.82 23.00
CA GLU A 178 9.08 40.02 23.57
C GLU A 178 8.78 40.22 25.06
N ARG A 179 7.60 39.80 25.52
CA ARG A 179 7.18 39.91 26.92
C ARG A 179 7.56 38.71 27.79
N ALA A 180 8.12 37.65 27.21
CA ALA A 180 8.45 36.44 27.95
C ALA A 180 9.67 36.66 28.85
N ASP A 181 9.60 36.19 30.10
CA ASP A 181 10.75 36.26 31.01
C ASP A 181 11.93 35.42 30.50
N ARG A 182 11.65 34.30 29.84
CA ARG A 182 12.63 33.37 29.27
C ARG A 182 12.11 32.76 27.98
N THR A 183 13.01 32.57 27.02
CA THR A 183 12.74 31.92 25.74
C THR A 183 13.70 30.75 25.54
N LEU A 184 13.19 29.65 24.98
CA LEU A 184 13.97 28.46 24.64
C LEU A 184 13.72 28.10 23.17
N ARG A 185 14.76 27.58 22.50
CA ARG A 185 14.69 27.05 21.13
C ARG A 185 15.28 25.66 21.11
N LEU A 186 14.56 24.70 20.54
CA LEU A 186 14.99 23.30 20.49
C LEU A 186 14.77 22.73 19.09
N ARG A 187 15.80 22.11 18.52
CA ARG A 187 15.63 21.26 17.33
C ARG A 187 15.32 19.84 17.80
N VAL A 188 14.12 19.34 17.48
CA VAL A 188 13.65 18.00 17.87
C VAL A 188 13.44 17.13 16.64
N VAL A 189 14.21 16.05 16.53
CA VAL A 189 14.05 15.02 15.50
C VAL A 189 13.17 13.91 16.05
N ASN A 190 11.99 13.73 15.48
CA ASN A 190 11.10 12.62 15.75
C ASN A 190 11.26 11.58 14.64
N GLN A 191 12.00 10.52 14.96
CA GLN A 191 12.47 9.53 14.00
C GLN A 191 11.34 8.88 13.21
N ARG A 192 11.62 8.52 11.95
CA ARG A 192 10.71 7.73 11.12
C ARG A 192 10.57 6.33 11.72
N VAL A 193 9.35 5.83 11.81
CA VAL A 193 9.05 4.49 12.34
C VAL A 193 8.10 3.73 11.42
N ALA A 194 8.31 2.41 11.33
CA ALA A 194 7.39 1.51 10.66
C ALA A 194 6.34 1.00 11.67
N PRO A 195 5.05 0.91 11.28
CA PRO A 195 4.01 0.35 12.16
C PRO A 195 4.22 -1.13 12.49
N SER A 196 4.83 -1.91 11.57
CA SER A 196 5.27 -3.29 11.78
C SER A 196 4.18 -4.20 12.38
N THR A 197 2.99 -4.23 11.77
CA THR A 197 1.88 -5.10 12.18
C THR A 197 2.30 -6.56 12.09
N MET A 198 2.00 -7.42 13.09
CA MET A 198 2.47 -8.82 13.08
C MET A 198 1.98 -9.61 11.86
N GLU A 199 0.77 -9.33 11.38
CA GLU A 199 0.32 -9.71 10.05
C GLU A 199 0.69 -8.59 9.05
N PRO A 200 1.49 -8.85 8.01
CA PRO A 200 1.67 -7.92 6.88
C PRO A 200 0.35 -7.60 6.15
N ARG A 201 0.39 -6.81 5.06
CA ARG A 201 -0.80 -6.69 4.20
C ARG A 201 -1.11 -8.02 3.52
N ALA A 202 -2.40 -8.26 3.35
CA ALA A 202 -2.89 -9.44 2.67
C ALA A 202 -4.23 -9.11 2.01
N CYS A 203 -4.43 -9.60 0.80
CA CYS A 203 -5.71 -9.54 0.12
C CYS A 203 -5.99 -10.81 -0.68
N MET A 204 -7.28 -11.11 -0.84
CA MET A 204 -7.79 -12.09 -1.79
C MET A 204 -9.02 -11.50 -2.47
N PHE A 205 -9.06 -11.60 -3.79
CA PHE A 205 -10.16 -11.13 -4.61
C PHE A 205 -10.71 -12.28 -5.44
N ASP A 206 -12.03 -12.38 -5.51
CA ASP A 206 -12.71 -13.41 -6.28
C ASP A 206 -13.83 -12.77 -7.11
N TYR A 207 -13.66 -12.76 -8.42
CA TYR A 207 -14.63 -12.21 -9.36
C TYR A 207 -15.48 -13.33 -9.95
N ASP A 208 -16.80 -13.22 -9.84
CA ASP A 208 -17.73 -14.13 -10.49
C ASP A 208 -18.26 -13.51 -11.79
N PRO A 209 -17.85 -14.01 -12.98
CA PRO A 209 -18.30 -13.46 -14.26
C PRO A 209 -19.80 -13.70 -14.52
N ALA A 210 -20.42 -14.67 -13.84
CA ALA A 210 -21.85 -14.96 -14.04
C ALA A 210 -22.74 -13.90 -13.39
N SER A 211 -22.43 -13.48 -12.17
CA SER A 211 -23.14 -12.41 -11.45
C SER A 211 -22.55 -11.02 -11.74
N GLY A 212 -21.27 -10.95 -12.11
CA GLY A 212 -20.48 -9.73 -12.19
C GLY A 212 -20.20 -9.12 -10.83
N GLU A 213 -20.13 -9.93 -9.77
CA GLU A 213 -19.81 -9.52 -8.39
C GLU A 213 -18.35 -9.82 -8.05
N LEU A 214 -17.75 -8.96 -7.22
CA LEU A 214 -16.41 -9.09 -6.69
C LEU A 214 -16.45 -9.26 -5.17
N SER A 215 -16.06 -10.45 -4.70
CA SER A 215 -15.77 -10.68 -3.28
C SER A 215 -14.34 -10.27 -2.96
N ALA A 216 -14.17 -9.48 -1.91
CA ALA A 216 -12.89 -8.95 -1.48
C ALA A 216 -12.65 -9.27 0.00
N TRP A 217 -11.56 -9.96 0.29
CA TRP A 217 -11.04 -10.14 1.65
C TRP A 217 -9.73 -9.39 1.76
N VAL A 218 -9.68 -8.37 2.62
CA VAL A 218 -8.51 -7.49 2.72
C VAL A 218 -8.21 -7.28 4.19
N SER A 219 -6.93 -7.39 4.56
CA SER A 219 -6.45 -7.02 5.88
C SER A 219 -6.47 -5.49 5.99
N SER A 220 -7.63 -4.92 6.33
CA SER A 220 -7.89 -3.48 6.28
C SER A 220 -8.65 -2.96 7.51
N GLN A 221 -8.37 -1.71 7.88
CA GLN A 221 -9.10 -0.95 8.89
C GLN A 221 -10.23 -0.09 8.28
N ALA A 222 -10.37 -0.06 6.95
CA ALA A 222 -11.21 0.89 6.24
C ALA A 222 -11.99 0.26 5.07
N ILE A 223 -12.81 -0.76 5.35
CA ILE A 223 -13.52 -1.55 4.32
C ILE A 223 -14.36 -0.74 3.32
N TYR A 224 -14.96 0.38 3.75
CA TYR A 224 -15.72 1.25 2.83
C TYR A 224 -14.81 1.98 1.85
N ARG A 225 -13.62 2.39 2.30
CA ARG A 225 -12.60 2.99 1.43
C ARG A 225 -12.05 1.97 0.45
N VAL A 226 -11.84 0.72 0.89
CA VAL A 226 -11.48 -0.39 0.00
C VAL A 226 -12.50 -0.54 -1.12
N ARG A 227 -13.80 -0.68 -0.77
CA ARG A 227 -14.88 -0.81 -1.75
C ARG A 227 -14.92 0.37 -2.74
N ASP A 228 -14.84 1.59 -2.24
CA ASP A 228 -14.92 2.79 -3.08
C ASP A 228 -13.69 2.92 -4.00
N THR A 229 -12.51 2.51 -3.54
CA THR A 229 -11.28 2.47 -4.36
C THR A 229 -11.41 1.40 -5.45
N LEU A 230 -11.83 0.19 -5.10
CA LEU A 230 -12.05 -0.90 -6.06
C LEU A 230 -13.08 -0.51 -7.12
N ALA A 231 -14.20 0.10 -6.73
CA ALA A 231 -15.22 0.58 -7.67
C ALA A 231 -14.64 1.56 -8.70
N SER A 232 -13.81 2.51 -8.23
CA SER A 232 -13.16 3.51 -9.09
C SER A 232 -12.17 2.87 -10.06
N PHE A 233 -11.29 1.99 -9.57
CA PHE A 233 -10.20 1.41 -10.36
C PHE A 233 -10.66 0.30 -11.32
N LEU A 234 -11.69 -0.45 -10.95
CA LEU A 234 -12.20 -1.57 -11.75
C LEU A 234 -13.39 -1.19 -12.63
N ASP A 235 -13.87 0.06 -12.53
CA ASP A 235 -15.09 0.54 -13.20
C ASP A 235 -16.32 -0.35 -12.90
N LEU A 236 -16.41 -0.81 -11.64
CA LEU A 236 -17.51 -1.63 -11.15
C LEU A 236 -18.44 -0.78 -10.27
N ASP A 237 -19.74 -1.04 -10.36
CA ASP A 237 -20.69 -0.44 -9.43
C ASP A 237 -20.40 -0.89 -7.99
N ARG A 238 -20.50 0.03 -7.02
CA ARG A 238 -20.22 -0.26 -5.61
C ARG A 238 -21.08 -1.39 -5.04
N SER A 239 -22.30 -1.57 -5.55
CA SER A 239 -23.22 -2.63 -5.11
C SER A 239 -22.75 -4.03 -5.53
N ARG A 240 -21.88 -4.14 -6.53
CA ARG A 240 -21.28 -5.40 -7.02
C ARG A 240 -20.00 -5.78 -6.26
N ILE A 241 -19.58 -4.98 -5.28
CA ILE A 241 -18.33 -5.22 -4.54
C ILE A 241 -18.66 -5.52 -3.07
N HIS A 242 -18.33 -6.74 -2.66
CA HIS A 242 -18.56 -7.25 -1.32
C HIS A 242 -17.24 -7.37 -0.58
N VAL A 243 -16.96 -6.40 0.31
CA VAL A 243 -15.78 -6.45 1.17
C VAL A 243 -16.14 -7.20 2.45
N HIS A 244 -15.51 -8.35 2.66
CA HIS A 244 -15.70 -9.22 3.81
C HIS A 244 -14.63 -8.94 4.87
N ASN A 245 -15.04 -8.91 6.14
CA ASN A 245 -14.11 -8.79 7.26
C ASN A 245 -13.45 -10.16 7.53
N ALA A 246 -12.16 -10.25 7.26
CA ALA A 246 -11.28 -11.23 7.90
C ALA A 246 -10.81 -10.68 9.26
N GLU A 247 -10.26 -11.54 10.11
CA GLU A 247 -9.48 -11.09 11.27
C GLU A 247 -8.26 -10.28 10.77
N VAL A 248 -7.85 -9.27 11.53
CA VAL A 248 -6.74 -8.36 11.16
C VAL A 248 -5.68 -8.39 12.26
N GLY A 249 -4.48 -8.87 11.94
CA GLY A 249 -3.35 -9.06 12.86
C GLY A 249 -2.59 -7.76 13.17
N GLY A 250 -3.34 -6.74 13.59
CA GLY A 250 -2.86 -5.39 13.82
C GLY A 250 -2.94 -4.51 12.56
N GLY A 251 -3.18 -3.21 12.78
CA GLY A 251 -3.26 -2.21 11.71
C GLY A 251 -2.49 -0.93 12.03
N PHE A 252 -2.64 -0.39 13.24
CA PHE A 252 -1.90 0.79 13.73
C PHE A 252 -1.92 2.01 12.79
N GLY A 253 -3.00 2.15 12.00
CA GLY A 253 -3.20 3.21 11.02
C GLY A 253 -2.74 2.85 9.61
N VAL A 254 -1.83 1.90 9.47
CA VAL A 254 -1.18 1.58 8.19
C VAL A 254 -2.11 0.89 7.20
N LYS A 255 -2.99 0.02 7.71
CA LYS A 255 -4.00 -0.71 6.94
C LYS A 255 -5.28 0.10 6.69
N THR A 256 -5.24 1.43 6.88
CA THR A 256 -6.31 2.34 6.44
C THR A 256 -6.15 2.76 4.97
N GLY A 257 -4.92 2.67 4.45
CA GLY A 257 -4.62 2.83 3.04
C GLY A 257 -5.01 1.59 2.24
N PHE A 258 -5.24 1.79 0.95
CA PHE A 258 -5.33 0.74 -0.06
C PHE A 258 -4.32 1.14 -1.14
N LEU A 259 -3.31 0.31 -1.35
CA LEU A 259 -2.14 0.67 -2.15
C LEU A 259 -2.17 -0.08 -3.49
N GLY A 260 -1.11 0.13 -4.29
CA GLY A 260 -1.08 -0.32 -5.68
C GLY A 260 -1.20 -1.84 -5.83
N GLU A 261 -0.59 -2.60 -4.92
CA GLU A 261 -0.58 -4.05 -4.99
C GLU A 261 -1.98 -4.64 -4.85
N GLU A 262 -2.79 -4.15 -3.90
CA GLU A 262 -4.16 -4.65 -3.73
C GLU A 262 -5.06 -4.29 -4.94
N ILE A 263 -4.87 -3.11 -5.55
CA ILE A 263 -5.56 -2.71 -6.78
C ILE A 263 -5.21 -3.65 -7.93
N VAL A 264 -3.92 -3.95 -8.09
CA VAL A 264 -3.42 -4.84 -9.14
C VAL A 264 -3.94 -6.27 -8.96
N ALA A 265 -3.91 -6.80 -7.74
CA ALA A 265 -4.47 -8.13 -7.45
C ALA A 265 -5.95 -8.22 -7.81
N ALA A 266 -6.74 -7.19 -7.49
CA ALA A 266 -8.16 -7.15 -7.83
C ALA A 266 -8.40 -7.06 -9.35
N ALA A 267 -7.63 -6.22 -10.04
CA ALA A 267 -7.71 -6.10 -11.50
C ALA A 267 -7.36 -7.41 -12.21
N LEU A 268 -6.36 -8.14 -11.70
CA LEU A 268 -6.00 -9.46 -12.21
C LEU A 268 -7.08 -10.51 -11.91
N ALA A 269 -7.75 -10.44 -10.75
CA ALA A 269 -8.86 -11.36 -10.46
C ALA A 269 -10.02 -11.18 -11.44
N VAL A 270 -10.35 -9.93 -11.79
CA VAL A 270 -11.35 -9.62 -12.82
C VAL A 270 -10.87 -10.11 -14.19
N ARG A 271 -9.64 -9.78 -14.58
CA ARG A 271 -9.09 -10.11 -15.91
C ARG A 271 -9.03 -11.62 -16.18
N TYR A 272 -8.67 -12.41 -15.17
CA TYR A 272 -8.52 -13.85 -15.31
C TYR A 272 -9.78 -14.62 -14.92
N GLU A 273 -10.82 -13.95 -14.41
CA GLU A 273 -12.04 -14.56 -13.86
C GLU A 273 -11.71 -15.69 -12.87
N ARG A 274 -10.61 -15.51 -12.14
CA ARG A 274 -10.05 -16.45 -11.19
C ARG A 274 -9.68 -15.72 -9.92
N PRO A 275 -9.83 -16.37 -8.76
CA PRO A 275 -9.43 -15.76 -7.52
C PRO A 275 -7.92 -15.46 -7.49
N VAL A 276 -7.54 -14.28 -7.03
CA VAL A 276 -6.14 -13.86 -6.87
C VAL A 276 -5.88 -13.52 -5.41
N LYS A 277 -4.85 -14.13 -4.83
CA LYS A 277 -4.36 -13.89 -3.48
C LYS A 277 -2.97 -13.25 -3.54
N TRP A 278 -2.77 -12.21 -2.74
CA TRP A 278 -1.47 -11.57 -2.52
C TRP A 278 -1.23 -11.44 -1.02
N ILE A 279 -0.07 -11.96 -0.58
CA ILE A 279 0.38 -11.93 0.81
C ILE A 279 1.75 -11.25 0.81
N GLU A 280 1.85 -10.14 1.52
CA GLU A 280 3.06 -9.34 1.59
C GLU A 280 4.12 -10.01 2.50
N GLY A 281 5.38 -10.05 2.04
CA GLY A 281 6.49 -10.46 2.90
C GLY A 281 6.86 -9.39 3.94
N ARG A 282 7.46 -9.78 5.08
CA ARG A 282 7.87 -8.81 6.12
C ARG A 282 8.85 -7.74 5.59
N ASN A 283 9.79 -8.13 4.73
CA ASN A 283 10.72 -7.17 4.13
C ASN A 283 9.99 -6.16 3.23
N GLU A 284 8.98 -6.61 2.50
CA GLU A 284 8.15 -5.72 1.67
C GLU A 284 7.35 -4.76 2.55
N ASP A 285 6.74 -5.24 3.64
CA ASP A 285 6.01 -4.39 4.59
C ASP A 285 6.91 -3.30 5.22
N LEU A 286 8.21 -3.55 5.42
CA LEU A 286 9.13 -2.54 5.94
C LEU A 286 9.65 -1.55 4.88
N GLN A 287 9.52 -1.88 3.58
CA GLN A 287 10.05 -1.07 2.49
C GLN A 287 8.96 -0.28 1.77
N ALA A 288 7.83 -0.91 1.48
CA ALA A 288 6.81 -0.41 0.58
C ALA A 288 5.57 0.15 1.28
N GLN A 289 5.43 -0.10 2.58
CA GLN A 289 4.33 0.39 3.36
C GLN A 289 4.51 1.87 3.76
N THR A 290 3.40 2.53 4.10
CA THR A 290 3.45 3.86 4.71
C THR A 290 4.12 3.84 6.09
N HIS A 291 5.06 4.75 6.30
CA HIS A 291 5.73 4.93 7.59
C HIS A 291 5.16 6.14 8.33
N GLY A 292 5.31 6.16 9.64
CA GLY A 292 4.89 7.27 10.49
C GLY A 292 6.05 8.13 10.94
N ARG A 293 5.71 9.32 11.47
CA ARG A 293 6.65 10.28 12.05
C ARG A 293 7.66 10.77 11.00
N GLY A 294 8.95 10.84 11.31
CA GLY A 294 9.96 11.35 10.38
C GLY A 294 9.91 12.87 10.21
N GLN A 295 9.76 13.59 11.32
CA GLN A 295 9.58 15.05 11.34
C GLN A 295 10.74 15.72 12.10
N ILE A 296 11.13 16.90 11.63
CA ILE A 296 12.09 17.78 12.30
C ILE A 296 11.32 19.02 12.74
N ASN A 297 11.38 19.35 14.03
CA ASN A 297 10.67 20.47 14.63
C ASN A 297 11.68 21.45 15.24
N TYR A 298 11.32 22.73 15.29
CA TYR A 298 12.17 23.85 15.67
C TYR A 298 11.56 24.73 16.76
#